data_AF-A0A165ATL2-F1
#
_entry.id   AF-A0A165ATL2-F1
#
_cell.length_a   1.000
_cell.length_b   1.000
_cell.length_c   1.000
_cell.angle_alpha   90.00
_cell.angle_beta   90.00
_cell.angle_gamma   90.00
#
_symmetry.space_group_name_H-M   'P 1'
#
loop_
_entity.id
_entity.type
_entity.pdbx_description
1 polymer ?
#
loop_
_entity_poly.entity_id
_entity_poly.type
_entity_poly.pdbx_seq_one_letter_code
_entity_poly.pdbx_strand_id
1 'polypeptide(L)' 'PGVQRVAEAMRDAIMEAHDAIIGARVKQTTQANKKRRYAPFERNDWVYLSTKNMRLPKTHARKLVPKYIGPFQI' A
#
# COMPACT_ATOMS: atom_id res chain seq x y z
N PRO A 1 -37.92 32.22 4.85
CA PRO A 1 -36.49 32.38 4.48
C PRO A 1 -35.46 31.59 5.33
N GLY A 2 -35.80 31.04 6.51
CA GLY A 2 -34.82 30.33 7.36
C GLY A 2 -34.45 28.91 6.89
N VAL A 3 -35.42 28.13 6.42
CA VAL A 3 -35.22 26.72 6.01
C VAL A 3 -34.32 26.60 4.77
N GLN A 4 -34.41 27.56 3.84
CA GLN A 4 -33.57 27.58 2.64
C GLN A 4 -32.08 27.75 2.98
N ARG A 5 -31.74 28.65 3.91
CA ARG A 5 -30.35 28.82 4.37
C ARG A 5 -29.80 27.58 5.05
N VAL A 6 -30.62 26.86 5.82
CA VAL A 6 -30.19 25.61 6.44
C VAL A 6 -29.89 24.56 5.37
N ALA A 7 -30.73 24.47 4.33
CA ALA A 7 -30.51 23.55 3.23
C ALA A 7 -29.29 23.93 2.36
N GLU A 8 -29.00 25.22 2.20
CA GLU A 8 -27.78 25.70 1.53
C GLU A 8 -26.54 25.36 2.35
N ALA A 9 -26.52 25.68 3.65
CA ALA A 9 -25.40 25.35 4.54
C ALA A 9 -25.13 23.84 4.62
N MET A 10 -26.17 23.00 4.59
CA MET A 10 -26.01 21.54 4.52
C MET A 10 -25.34 21.09 3.21
N ARG A 11 -25.69 21.70 2.07
CA ARG A 11 -25.04 21.39 0.79
C ARG A 11 -23.57 21.79 0.80
N ASP A 12 -23.28 22.98 1.31
CA ASP A 12 -21.90 23.48 1.40
C ASP A 12 -21.05 22.58 2.30
N ALA A 13 -21.57 22.16 3.46
CA ALA A 13 -20.90 21.23 4.35
C ALA A 13 -20.63 19.86 3.71
N ILE A 14 -21.55 19.36 2.88
CA ILE A 14 -21.36 18.10 2.14
C ILE A 14 -20.26 18.26 1.08
N MET A 15 -20.26 19.37 0.35
CA MET A 15 -19.22 19.67 -0.65
C MET A 15 -17.84 19.80 0.00
N GLU A 16 -17.75 20.50 1.13
CA GLU A 16 -16.50 20.62 1.89
C GLU A 16 -16.01 19.26 2.40
N ALA A 17 -16.91 18.44 2.96
CA ALA A 17 -16.57 17.10 3.42
C ALA A 17 -16.06 16.21 2.27
N HIS A 18 -16.67 16.32 1.09
CA HIS A 18 -16.24 15.59 -0.09
C HIS A 18 -14.82 15.96 -0.53
N ASP A 19 -14.52 17.27 -0.60
CA ASP A 19 -13.19 17.75 -0.96
C ASP A 19 -12.14 17.35 0.08
N ALA A 20 -12.49 17.38 1.36
CA ALA A 20 -11.64 16.90 2.44
C ALA A 20 -11.32 15.40 2.31
N ILE A 21 -12.30 14.57 1.93
CA ILE A 21 -12.10 13.13 1.69
C ILE A 21 -11.16 12.89 0.51
N ILE A 22 -11.32 13.64 -0.58
CA ILE A 22 -10.43 13.55 -1.74
C ILE A 22 -9.00 13.91 -1.35
N GLY A 23 -8.83 15.05 -0.68
CA GLY A 23 -7.53 15.50 -0.19
C GLY A 23 -6.87 14.50 0.76
N ALA A 24 -7.64 13.88 1.65
CA ALA A 24 -7.15 12.84 2.55
C ALA A 24 -6.69 11.59 1.78
N ARG A 25 -7.44 11.14 0.77
CA ARG A 25 -7.08 9.97 -0.03
C ARG A 25 -5.76 10.18 -0.80
N VAL A 26 -5.55 11.36 -1.36
CA VAL A 26 -4.28 11.70 -2.04
C VAL A 26 -3.11 11.65 -1.05
N LYS A 27 -3.27 12.25 0.14
CA LYS A 27 -2.25 12.22 1.19
C LYS A 27 -1.94 10.80 1.67
N GLN A 28 -2.95 9.98 1.91
CA GLN A 28 -2.77 8.58 2.31
C GLN A 28 -2.04 7.79 1.22
N THR A 29 -2.41 7.98 -0.05
CA THR A 29 -1.81 7.28 -1.19
C THR A 29 -0.33 7.67 -1.35
N THR A 30 0.01 8.95 -1.24
CA THR A 30 1.40 9.42 -1.32
C THR A 30 2.24 8.87 -0.16
N GLN A 31 1.73 8.88 1.07
CA GLN A 31 2.44 8.31 2.23
C GLN A 31 2.63 6.79 2.11
N ALA A 32 1.58 6.06 1.69
CA ALA A 32 1.66 4.62 1.47
C ALA A 32 2.68 4.25 0.39
N ASN A 33 2.80 5.08 -0.66
CA ASN A 33 3.72 4.87 -1.76
C ASN A 33 5.13 5.41 -1.51
N LYS A 34 5.34 6.27 -0.51
CA LYS A 34 6.62 6.95 -0.23
C LYS A 34 7.83 6.01 -0.10
N LYS A 35 7.62 4.78 0.39
CA LYS A 35 8.68 3.76 0.57
C LYS A 35 8.68 2.67 -0.49
N ARG A 36 7.74 2.68 -1.45
CA ARG A 36 7.73 1.71 -2.54
C ARG A 36 8.91 2.00 -3.46
N ARG A 37 9.66 0.96 -3.81
CA ARG A 37 10.78 1.05 -4.76
C ARG A 37 10.33 0.46 -6.09
N TYR A 38 10.81 1.04 -7.18
CA TYR A 38 10.66 0.45 -8.49
C TYR A 38 11.34 -0.92 -8.50
N ALA A 39 10.63 -1.93 -9.02
CA ALA A 39 11.10 -3.30 -9.12
C ALA A 39 11.29 -3.60 -10.63
N PRO A 40 12.53 -3.65 -11.15
CA PRO A 40 12.81 -3.74 -12.57
C PRO A 40 12.71 -5.18 -13.11
N PHE A 41 11.75 -5.97 -12.61
CA PHE A 41 11.64 -7.39 -12.97
C PHE A 41 10.70 -7.57 -14.16
N GLU A 42 11.12 -8.39 -15.11
CA GLU A 42 10.34 -8.78 -16.28
C GLU A 42 9.91 -10.25 -16.18
N ARG A 43 8.92 -10.63 -17.01
CA ARG A 43 8.47 -12.03 -17.10
C ARG A 43 9.64 -12.89 -17.57
N ASN A 44 9.79 -14.06 -16.96
CA ASN A 44 10.88 -15.01 -17.19
C ASN A 44 12.22 -14.67 -16.52
N ASP A 45 12.31 -13.59 -15.75
CA ASP A 45 13.51 -13.30 -14.95
C ASP A 45 13.69 -14.31 -13.82
N TRP A 46 14.94 -14.70 -13.58
CA TRP A 46 15.33 -15.55 -12.46
C TRP A 46 15.71 -14.68 -11.25
N VAL A 47 14.92 -14.76 -10.19
CA VAL A 47 15.11 -13.97 -8.98
C VAL A 47 15.33 -14.83 -7.75
N TYR A 48 16.16 -14.33 -6.85
CA TYR A 48 16.33 -14.89 -5.52
C TYR A 48 15.32 -14.30 -4.54
N LEU A 49 14.62 -15.15 -3.79
CA LEU A 49 13.63 -14.69 -2.82
C LEU A 49 14.21 -14.65 -1.41
N SER A 50 13.94 -13.56 -0.68
CA SER A 50 14.39 -13.42 0.70
C SER A 50 13.57 -14.28 1.65
N THR A 51 14.26 -15.03 2.50
CA THR A 51 13.64 -15.90 3.51
C THR A 51 13.10 -15.15 4.73
N LYS A 52 13.33 -13.82 4.82
CA LYS A 52 12.99 -13.00 6.00
C LYS A 52 11.52 -13.08 6.40
N ASN A 53 10.61 -13.05 5.42
CA ASN A 53 9.16 -13.04 5.64
C ASN A 53 8.48 -14.34 5.16
N MET A 54 9.24 -15.40 4.91
CA MET A 54 8.71 -16.68 4.44
C MET A 54 8.48 -17.66 5.59
N ARG A 55 7.49 -18.53 5.39
CA ARG A 55 7.28 -19.71 6.24
C ARG A 55 8.24 -20.80 5.78
N LEU A 56 9.36 -20.92 6.49
CA LEU A 56 10.35 -21.97 6.27
C LEU A 56 9.91 -23.26 7.00
N PRO A 57 10.32 -24.44 6.51
CA PRO A 57 10.02 -25.69 7.19
C PRO A 57 10.57 -25.67 8.63
N LYS A 58 9.76 -26.17 9.58
CA LYS A 58 10.06 -26.15 11.02
C LYS A 58 11.36 -26.88 11.40
N THR A 59 11.86 -27.74 10.52
CA THR A 59 13.10 -28.49 10.70
C THR A 59 14.34 -27.60 10.77
N HIS A 60 14.30 -26.40 10.18
CA HIS A 60 15.45 -25.50 10.16
C HIS A 60 15.26 -24.31 11.10
N ALA A 61 16.24 -24.09 11.98
CA ALA A 61 16.32 -22.88 12.78
C ALA A 61 16.56 -21.67 11.87
N ARG A 62 15.85 -20.55 12.09
CA ARG A 62 15.93 -19.32 11.26
C ARG A 62 17.37 -18.76 11.14
N LYS A 63 18.25 -19.05 12.11
CA LYS A 63 19.67 -18.66 12.09
C LYS A 63 20.51 -19.41 11.04
N LEU A 64 20.13 -20.65 10.72
CA LEU A 64 20.89 -21.55 9.83
C LEU A 64 20.33 -21.59 8.42
N VAL A 65 19.24 -20.87 8.14
CA VAL A 65 18.64 -20.84 6.81
C VAL A 65 19.35 -19.80 5.95
N PRO A 66 19.63 -20.09 4.66
CA PRO A 66 20.12 -19.10 3.72
C PRO A 66 19.26 -17.83 3.71
N LYS A 67 19.89 -16.67 3.59
CA LYS A 67 19.19 -15.37 3.51
C LYS A 67 18.29 -15.27 2.27
N TYR A 68 18.67 -15.98 1.21
CA TYR A 68 17.95 -16.09 -0.04
C TYR A 68 17.83 -17.55 -0.46
N ILE A 69 16.69 -17.92 -1.02
CA ILE A 69 16.44 -19.24 -1.61
C ILE A 69 16.24 -19.10 -3.11
N GLY A 70 16.77 -20.08 -3.85
CA GLY A 70 16.49 -20.45 -5.24
C GLY A 70 16.44 -19.33 -6.28
N PRO A 71 16.92 -19.55 -7.52
CA PRO A 71 16.39 -18.78 -8.63
C PRO A 71 14.95 -19.28 -8.88
N PHE A 72 13.98 -18.40 -8.73
CA PHE A 72 12.59 -18.61 -9.14
C PHE A 72 12.31 -17.76 -10.36
N GLN A 73 11.55 -18.32 -11.30
CA GLN A 73 11.11 -17.58 -12.47
C GLN A 73 9.82 -16.81 -12.14
N ILE A 74 9.77 -15.52 -12.50
CA ILE A 74 8.58 -14.65 -12.38
C ILE A 74 7.63 -14.85 -13.56
#